data_AF-A0A2R5G425-F1
#
_entry.id   AF-A0A2R5G425-F1
#
_cell.length_a   1.000
_cell.length_b   1.000
_cell.length_c   1.000
_cell.angle_alpha   90.00
_cell.angle_beta   90.00
_cell.angle_gamma   90.00
#
_symmetry.space_group_name_H-M   'P 1'
#
loop_
_entity.id
_entity.type
_entity.pdbx_description
1 polymer ?
#
loop_
_entity_poly.entity_id
_entity_poly.type
_entity_poly.pdbx_seq_one_letter_code
_entity_poly.pdbx_strand_id
1 'polypeptide(L)'
;MADDDWDTSTYEEAPADPYNKSSFAGQANTSAGGSATEQPAKQQDQLEEISAPLEALSVEAEEPAAAPGEIQTPAAAAEALEAEKQESSMPPKAELSVENFEREAALSQSEAPPAPVSASSPSTAKSPSAASPGRRTMGAAPADAPEFLREAHHGTAFTEQLSEDGLKFFNDLCEKPFADQAVAFLNAYWAEVGPQAEFIFTVAYDVLRKADMHAKGVNYVHLYEEGNDLDFNIGLYFYEKLCKFVLDDDAGAKWRDDPQWAASMPTMMTAIKRKIELREKVDVNFDGRVSFLEYLLYQYREHANPADFVQRAMKHDGEEEHPEIVKAREALAEVNKAIQAYEAEKHRLTELSKQPGVKGLGGKHQLAILDASPLAEQLNKSLITAEAAVRIAVRKFGNGKVPVSSGSGEAAPSVKPTQGSMWWLQRDLEEKKKHYGRRAK
;
A
#
# COMPACT_ATOMS: atom_id res chain seq x y z
N MET A 1 -2.71 6.89 -30.19
CA MET A 1 -2.28 6.62 -28.81
C MET A 1 -1.25 7.67 -28.47
N ALA A 2 -1.59 8.61 -27.60
CA ALA A 2 -0.61 9.57 -27.10
C ALA A 2 0.28 8.82 -26.11
N ASP A 3 1.59 8.90 -26.30
CA ASP A 3 2.57 8.45 -25.33
C ASP A 3 2.52 9.39 -24.12
N ASP A 4 1.53 9.17 -23.24
CA ASP A 4 1.53 9.76 -21.90
C ASP A 4 2.60 9.01 -21.09
N ASP A 5 3.85 9.48 -21.24
CA ASP A 5 4.94 9.24 -20.31
C ASP A 5 4.49 9.74 -18.94
N TRP A 6 3.94 8.82 -18.16
CA TRP A 6 3.58 9.05 -16.77
C TRP A 6 4.88 9.20 -16.00
N ASP A 7 5.31 10.45 -15.89
CA ASP A 7 6.52 10.82 -15.20
C ASP A 7 6.39 10.39 -13.73
N THR A 8 7.12 9.33 -13.37
CA THR A 8 7.24 8.85 -11.99
C THR A 8 8.00 9.85 -11.10
N SER A 9 8.43 11.02 -11.61
CA SER A 9 9.12 12.10 -10.89
C SER A 9 8.27 12.87 -9.87
N THR A 10 7.01 12.48 -9.59
CA THR A 10 6.25 13.14 -8.52
C THR A 10 6.83 12.93 -7.10
N TYR A 11 7.94 12.19 -6.98
CA TYR A 11 8.87 12.25 -5.85
C TYR A 11 10.35 12.34 -6.28
N GLU A 12 10.69 13.16 -7.28
CA GLU A 12 12.08 13.62 -7.39
C GLU A 12 12.41 14.48 -6.16
N GLU A 13 13.46 14.07 -5.43
CA GLU A 13 14.10 14.90 -4.41
C GLU A 13 14.32 16.29 -5.00
N ALA A 14 13.76 17.32 -4.36
CA ALA A 14 14.02 18.70 -4.75
C ALA A 14 15.53 18.90 -4.88
N PRO A 15 16.05 19.42 -6.01
CA PRO A 15 17.47 19.64 -6.18
C PRO A 15 17.98 20.52 -5.04
N ALA A 16 19.07 20.10 -4.41
CA ALA A 16 19.70 20.82 -3.30
C ALA A 16 19.85 22.30 -3.66
N ASP A 17 19.23 23.16 -2.85
CA ASP A 17 19.16 24.60 -3.06
C ASP A 17 20.58 25.20 -3.16
N PRO A 18 21.00 25.72 -4.33
CA PRO A 18 22.37 26.20 -4.53
C PRO A 18 22.66 27.53 -3.81
N TYR A 19 21.69 28.10 -3.08
CA TYR A 19 21.81 29.43 -2.48
C TYR A 19 22.23 29.48 -1.00
N ASN A 20 22.66 28.38 -0.39
CA ASN A 20 23.21 28.41 0.98
C ASN A 20 24.75 28.31 1.00
N LYS A 21 25.42 29.35 0.49
CA LYS A 21 26.86 29.60 0.73
C LYS A 21 27.05 30.98 1.33
N SER A 22 26.78 31.13 2.62
CA SER A 22 27.37 32.20 3.43
C SER A 22 28.42 31.61 4.37
N SER A 23 29.66 31.85 3.96
CA SER A 23 30.92 31.80 4.70
C SER A 23 30.83 31.89 6.23
N PHE A 24 31.42 30.90 6.92
CA PHE A 24 32.12 31.14 8.17
C PHE A 24 33.45 30.37 8.14
N ALA A 25 34.50 31.05 7.71
CA ALA A 25 35.89 30.61 7.84
C ALA A 25 36.38 31.04 9.23
N GLY A 26 36.80 30.08 10.05
CA GLY A 26 37.27 30.33 11.41
C GLY A 26 38.32 29.31 11.84
N GLN A 27 39.54 29.54 11.36
CA GLN A 27 40.85 29.26 11.96
C GLN A 27 41.08 27.92 12.69
N ALA A 28 41.98 27.14 12.09
CA ALA A 28 42.77 26.11 12.75
C ALA A 28 43.58 26.68 13.92
N ASN A 29 43.62 25.96 15.04
CA ASN A 29 44.68 26.10 16.02
C ASN A 29 45.16 24.72 16.46
N THR A 30 46.43 24.47 16.19
CA THR A 30 47.22 23.31 16.60
C THR A 30 47.76 23.52 18.01
N SER A 31 47.55 22.59 18.94
CA SER A 31 48.50 22.39 20.03
C SER A 31 48.42 20.97 20.60
N ALA A 32 49.60 20.41 20.82
CA ALA A 32 49.89 19.07 21.28
C ALA A 32 49.63 18.85 22.78
N GLY A 33 49.54 17.56 23.14
CA GLY A 33 50.11 17.01 24.37
C GLY A 33 49.18 16.88 25.57
N GLY A 34 49.17 15.69 26.19
CA GLY A 34 48.73 15.53 27.58
C GLY A 34 48.01 14.22 27.89
N SER A 35 48.80 13.19 28.22
CA SER A 35 48.35 12.02 28.97
C SER A 35 48.06 12.41 30.42
N ALA A 36 46.85 12.16 30.93
CA ALA A 36 46.61 11.91 32.35
C ALA A 36 45.27 11.21 32.57
N THR A 37 45.37 10.04 33.19
CA THR A 37 44.38 9.37 34.04
C THR A 37 43.66 10.33 34.98
N GLU A 38 42.32 10.26 35.05
CA GLU A 38 41.56 10.36 36.30
C GLU A 38 40.08 10.00 36.10
N GLN A 39 39.61 8.98 36.83
CA GLN A 39 38.19 8.77 37.13
C GLN A 39 37.71 9.89 38.06
N PRO A 40 36.40 10.17 38.06
CA PRO A 40 35.74 10.15 39.36
C PRO A 40 34.42 9.37 39.38
N ALA A 41 34.30 8.68 40.49
CA ALA A 41 33.14 8.04 41.04
C ALA A 41 32.01 9.03 41.41
N LYS A 42 30.79 8.48 41.45
CA LYS A 42 29.64 8.88 42.28
C LYS A 42 28.97 10.23 42.01
N GLN A 43 27.78 10.15 41.40
CA GLN A 43 26.59 10.91 41.82
C GLN A 43 25.34 10.09 41.47
N GLN A 44 25.04 9.14 42.36
CA GLN A 44 23.71 8.57 42.55
C GLN A 44 23.18 9.22 43.82
N ASP A 45 22.19 10.09 43.69
CA ASP A 45 21.11 10.35 44.65
C ASP A 45 20.39 11.63 44.26
N GLN A 46 19.06 11.52 44.11
CA GLN A 46 18.00 12.53 44.03
C GLN A 46 17.06 12.28 42.84
N LEU A 47 16.17 11.30 42.97
CA LEU A 47 14.81 11.33 42.42
C LEU A 47 13.95 10.34 43.24
N GLU A 48 13.69 10.68 44.49
CA GLU A 48 12.49 10.21 45.18
C GLU A 48 11.53 11.40 45.32
N GLU A 49 10.24 11.09 45.24
CA GLU A 49 9.15 11.88 45.82
C GLU A 49 8.53 13.02 44.98
N ILE A 50 7.82 12.65 43.90
CA ILE A 50 6.54 13.29 43.56
C ILE A 50 5.54 12.19 43.18
N SER A 51 4.93 11.59 44.20
CA SER A 51 3.65 10.86 44.07
C SER A 51 2.65 11.62 44.94
N ALA A 52 1.82 12.45 44.30
CA ALA A 52 0.66 13.04 44.93
C ALA A 52 -0.60 12.56 44.19
N PRO A 53 -1.65 12.15 44.92
CA PRO A 53 -2.84 11.51 44.36
C PRO A 53 -3.77 12.53 43.71
N LEU A 54 -4.26 12.19 42.52
CA LEU A 54 -5.38 12.83 41.83
C LEU A 54 -6.69 12.35 42.48
N GLU A 55 -7.18 13.08 43.47
CA GLU A 55 -8.56 12.95 43.96
C GLU A 55 -9.23 14.33 44.08
N ALA A 56 -10.50 14.35 43.67
CA ALA A 56 -11.54 15.32 43.99
C ALA A 56 -11.43 16.75 43.42
N LEU A 57 -11.92 16.93 42.19
CA LEU A 57 -12.62 18.17 41.79
C LEU A 57 -13.99 17.80 41.22
N SER A 58 -14.92 17.52 42.12
CA SER A 58 -16.36 17.54 41.89
C SER A 58 -16.81 19.01 41.84
N VAL A 59 -17.12 19.48 40.64
CA VAL A 59 -17.77 20.78 40.42
C VAL A 59 -19.27 20.57 40.67
N GLU A 60 -19.77 21.14 41.76
CA GLU A 60 -21.20 21.30 42.01
C GLU A 60 -21.78 22.25 40.95
N ALA A 61 -22.67 21.73 40.11
CA ALA A 61 -23.49 22.54 39.23
C ALA A 61 -24.73 23.01 40.02
N GLU A 62 -24.79 24.31 40.26
CA GLU A 62 -25.95 25.01 40.80
C GLU A 62 -27.15 24.88 39.84
N GLU A 63 -28.24 24.33 40.37
CA GLU A 63 -29.55 24.19 39.74
C GLU A 63 -30.33 25.52 39.89
N PRO A 64 -30.74 26.21 38.81
CA PRO A 64 -31.65 27.34 38.95
C PRO A 64 -33.11 26.84 39.01
N ALA A 65 -33.78 27.27 40.09
CA ALA A 65 -35.16 27.00 40.42
C ALA A 65 -36.17 27.32 39.30
N ALA A 66 -37.06 26.36 39.05
CA ALA A 66 -38.22 26.49 38.16
C ALA A 66 -39.36 27.29 38.82
N ALA A 67 -39.88 28.29 38.11
CA ALA A 67 -41.20 28.87 38.36
C ALA A 67 -42.26 28.18 37.47
N PRO A 68 -43.51 28.01 37.93
CA PRO A 68 -44.53 27.29 37.19
C PRO A 68 -45.21 28.21 36.16
N GLY A 69 -45.04 27.91 34.88
CA GLY A 69 -45.69 28.59 33.76
C GLY A 69 -46.45 27.60 32.89
N GLU A 70 -47.69 27.94 32.58
CA GLU A 70 -48.74 27.18 31.89
C GLU A 70 -48.33 26.38 30.65
N ILE A 71 -48.87 25.15 30.57
CA ILE A 71 -48.78 24.25 29.43
C ILE A 71 -49.69 24.77 28.30
N GLN A 72 -49.08 25.25 27.21
CA GLN A 72 -49.69 25.25 25.89
C GLN A 72 -48.98 24.20 25.02
N THR A 73 -49.75 23.23 24.54
CA THR A 73 -49.33 22.19 23.59
C THR A 73 -49.04 22.77 22.20
N PRO A 74 -47.97 22.34 21.51
CA PRO A 74 -47.88 22.49 20.06
C PRO A 74 -47.81 21.11 19.36
N ALA A 75 -48.97 20.66 18.88
CA ALA A 75 -49.08 19.56 17.91
C ALA A 75 -49.05 20.08 16.45
N ALA A 76 -48.30 21.15 16.17
CA ALA A 76 -48.36 21.85 14.88
C ALA A 76 -47.01 22.41 14.40
N ALA A 77 -45.90 21.72 14.69
CA ALA A 77 -44.55 22.14 14.28
C ALA A 77 -43.75 21.02 13.58
N ALA A 78 -44.42 19.98 13.06
CA ALA A 78 -43.78 18.86 12.37
C ALA A 78 -44.04 18.83 10.85
N GLU A 79 -44.74 19.82 10.28
CA GLU A 79 -45.20 19.78 8.88
C GLU A 79 -44.66 20.94 8.01
N ALA A 80 -43.58 21.59 8.44
CA ALA A 80 -43.01 22.76 7.74
C ALA A 80 -41.51 22.64 7.40
N LEU A 81 -40.90 21.47 7.59
CA LEU A 81 -39.46 21.25 7.34
C LEU A 81 -39.17 20.23 6.22
N GLU A 82 -40.21 19.81 5.48
CA GLU A 82 -40.11 18.78 4.43
C GLU A 82 -40.41 19.32 3.01
N ALA A 83 -40.58 20.64 2.87
CA ALA A 83 -40.88 21.30 1.58
C ALA A 83 -39.71 22.06 0.94
N GLU A 84 -38.52 22.10 1.55
CA GLU A 84 -37.38 22.90 1.05
C GLU A 84 -36.16 22.04 0.63
N LYS A 85 -36.38 20.76 0.32
CA LYS A 85 -35.34 19.83 -0.17
C LYS A 85 -35.62 19.20 -1.54
N GLN A 86 -36.60 19.75 -2.28
CA GLN A 86 -36.98 19.30 -3.62
C GLN A 86 -36.86 20.40 -4.68
N GLU A 87 -35.74 21.12 -4.74
CA GLU A 87 -35.48 22.03 -5.88
C GLU A 87 -33.98 22.32 -6.10
N SER A 88 -33.15 21.28 -6.21
CA SER A 88 -31.75 21.43 -6.66
C SER A 88 -31.16 20.10 -7.15
N SER A 89 -31.82 19.42 -8.09
CA SER A 89 -31.22 18.29 -8.79
C SER A 89 -31.80 18.15 -10.21
N MET A 90 -31.29 18.98 -11.13
CA MET A 90 -31.29 18.66 -12.55
C MET A 90 -29.86 18.84 -13.07
N PRO A 91 -29.19 17.78 -13.57
CA PRO A 91 -27.99 17.95 -14.38
C PRO A 91 -28.37 18.36 -15.81
N PRO A 92 -27.51 19.12 -16.52
CA PRO A 92 -27.73 19.42 -17.93
C PRO A 92 -27.53 18.15 -18.77
N LYS A 93 -28.51 17.87 -19.63
CA LYS A 93 -28.42 16.84 -20.68
C LYS A 93 -27.33 17.24 -21.68
N ALA A 94 -26.21 16.52 -21.66
CA ALA A 94 -25.30 16.44 -22.78
C ALA A 94 -25.68 15.21 -23.61
N GLU A 95 -26.37 15.43 -24.74
CA GLU A 95 -26.57 14.42 -25.77
C GLU A 95 -25.24 14.22 -26.51
N LEU A 96 -24.51 13.16 -26.16
CA LEU A 96 -23.42 12.62 -26.96
C LEU A 96 -23.98 11.46 -27.78
N SER A 97 -24.12 11.71 -29.08
CA SER A 97 -24.56 10.78 -30.11
C SER A 97 -23.66 9.53 -30.18
N VAL A 98 -24.27 8.36 -30.05
CA VAL A 98 -23.64 7.01 -30.09
C VAL A 98 -23.31 6.55 -31.52
N GLU A 99 -23.43 7.39 -32.55
CA GLU A 99 -23.36 6.94 -33.96
C GLU A 99 -21.96 6.91 -34.61
N ASN A 100 -20.87 7.21 -33.89
CA ASN A 100 -19.53 7.27 -34.52
C ASN A 100 -18.58 6.10 -34.24
N PHE A 101 -18.95 5.11 -33.43
CA PHE A 101 -18.02 4.02 -33.06
C PHE A 101 -18.14 2.75 -33.90
N GLU A 102 -19.19 2.60 -34.72
CA GLU A 102 -19.38 1.39 -35.55
C GLU A 102 -18.76 1.48 -36.96
N ARG A 103 -18.11 2.58 -37.33
CA ARG A 103 -17.50 2.74 -38.67
C ARG A 103 -16.02 2.38 -38.77
N GLU A 104 -15.29 2.22 -37.68
CA GLU A 104 -13.85 1.89 -37.75
C GLU A 104 -13.54 0.39 -37.67
N ALA A 105 -14.51 -0.46 -37.31
CA ALA A 105 -14.30 -1.92 -37.27
C ALA A 105 -14.39 -2.60 -38.66
N ALA A 106 -14.84 -1.89 -39.70
CA ALA A 106 -15.07 -2.46 -41.03
C ALA A 106 -13.92 -2.26 -42.05
N LEU A 107 -12.85 -1.53 -41.70
CA LEU A 107 -11.76 -1.21 -42.65
C LEU A 107 -10.45 -2.01 -42.47
N SER A 108 -10.38 -2.95 -41.51
CA SER A 108 -9.15 -3.68 -41.19
C SER A 108 -9.06 -5.10 -41.80
N GLN A 109 -9.88 -5.43 -42.80
CA GLN A 109 -9.84 -6.74 -43.48
C GLN A 109 -9.65 -6.60 -45.00
N SER A 110 -8.52 -6.06 -45.46
CA SER A 110 -8.06 -6.33 -46.83
C SER A 110 -6.56 -6.05 -47.00
N GLU A 111 -5.69 -6.90 -46.48
CA GLU A 111 -4.34 -6.99 -47.03
C GLU A 111 -3.84 -8.44 -46.91
N ALA A 112 -3.72 -9.09 -48.07
CA ALA A 112 -3.19 -10.44 -48.20
C ALA A 112 -1.65 -10.39 -48.20
N PRO A 113 -0.96 -11.35 -47.57
CA PRO A 113 0.49 -11.38 -47.54
C PRO A 113 1.11 -11.85 -48.88
N PRO A 114 2.25 -11.28 -49.31
CA PRO A 114 2.96 -11.77 -50.49
C PRO A 114 3.72 -13.09 -50.22
N ALA A 115 3.82 -13.90 -51.27
CA ALA A 115 4.39 -15.25 -51.29
C ALA A 115 5.92 -15.29 -51.01
N PRO A 116 6.45 -16.42 -50.50
CA PRO A 116 7.87 -16.56 -50.17
C PRO A 116 8.72 -16.84 -51.41
N VAL A 117 9.77 -16.04 -51.60
CA VAL A 117 10.85 -16.28 -52.56
C VAL A 117 11.90 -17.22 -51.99
N SER A 118 12.17 -18.30 -52.73
CA SER A 118 13.24 -19.27 -52.48
C SER A 118 14.61 -18.73 -52.91
N ALA A 119 15.64 -18.93 -52.09
CA ALA A 119 17.03 -18.84 -52.54
C ALA A 119 17.98 -19.74 -51.73
N SER A 120 18.39 -20.83 -52.38
CA SER A 120 19.73 -21.46 -52.44
C SER A 120 20.84 -21.12 -51.42
N SER A 121 21.39 -22.19 -50.82
CA SER A 121 22.76 -22.31 -50.28
C SER A 121 23.84 -22.17 -51.39
N PRO A 122 25.16 -21.98 -51.13
CA PRO A 122 26.02 -23.01 -50.50
C PRO A 122 27.30 -22.58 -49.73
N SER A 123 27.92 -23.59 -49.09
CA SER A 123 29.37 -23.86 -49.00
C SER A 123 30.21 -23.48 -47.75
N THR A 124 30.56 -24.54 -47.00
CA THR A 124 31.90 -24.96 -46.48
C THR A 124 32.92 -23.97 -45.89
N ALA A 125 33.31 -24.18 -44.62
CA ALA A 125 34.72 -24.22 -44.19
C ALA A 125 34.92 -24.78 -42.75
N LYS A 126 35.65 -25.90 -42.66
CA LYS A 126 36.75 -26.32 -41.76
C LYS A 126 36.90 -25.76 -40.32
N SER A 127 37.04 -26.72 -39.37
CA SER A 127 37.44 -26.67 -37.95
C SER A 127 38.80 -25.98 -37.64
N PRO A 128 39.17 -25.68 -36.36
CA PRO A 128 39.63 -26.68 -35.36
C PRO A 128 39.18 -26.40 -33.89
N SER A 129 38.90 -27.43 -33.08
CA SER A 129 39.76 -28.03 -32.03
C SER A 129 40.21 -27.12 -30.88
N ALA A 130 39.78 -27.46 -29.65
CA ALA A 130 40.57 -27.61 -28.42
C ALA A 130 39.99 -26.96 -27.15
N ALA A 131 40.23 -27.67 -26.04
CA ALA A 131 40.28 -27.23 -24.64
C ALA A 131 38.95 -27.08 -23.87
N SER A 132 38.57 -28.20 -23.22
CA SER A 132 37.76 -28.22 -22.00
C SER A 132 38.67 -28.06 -20.78
N PRO A 133 38.30 -27.21 -19.80
CA PRO A 133 38.66 -27.51 -18.43
C PRO A 133 37.50 -27.26 -17.44
N GLY A 134 37.44 -28.11 -16.41
CA GLY A 134 36.93 -27.67 -15.10
C GLY A 134 35.54 -28.16 -14.71
N ARG A 135 35.39 -29.48 -14.51
CA ARG A 135 34.31 -30.06 -13.69
C ARG A 135 34.52 -29.62 -12.23
N ARG A 136 33.90 -28.50 -11.82
CA ARG A 136 33.77 -28.14 -10.40
C ARG A 136 32.79 -29.09 -9.74
N THR A 137 33.28 -29.83 -8.77
CA THR A 137 32.48 -30.57 -7.79
C THR A 137 31.62 -29.58 -7.00
N MET A 138 30.30 -29.66 -7.19
CA MET A 138 29.32 -28.99 -6.32
C MET A 138 29.46 -29.59 -4.92
N GLY A 139 29.73 -28.74 -3.94
CA GLY A 139 29.73 -29.09 -2.53
C GLY A 139 28.34 -29.54 -2.09
N ALA A 140 28.31 -30.61 -1.29
CA ALA A 140 27.12 -31.09 -0.63
C ALA A 140 26.52 -29.98 0.26
N ALA A 141 25.24 -29.67 0.05
CA ALA A 141 24.46 -28.82 0.92
C ALA A 141 24.23 -29.51 2.29
N PRO A 142 24.19 -28.75 3.39
CA PRO A 142 23.96 -29.29 4.73
C PRO A 142 22.54 -29.89 4.86
N ALA A 143 22.47 -31.06 5.48
CA ALA A 143 21.30 -31.95 5.51
C ALA A 143 20.28 -31.68 6.63
N ASP A 144 20.30 -30.49 7.25
CA ASP A 144 19.51 -30.22 8.47
C ASP A 144 18.48 -29.10 8.27
N ALA A 145 17.60 -29.24 7.28
CA ALA A 145 16.33 -28.48 7.25
C ALA A 145 15.23 -29.35 7.89
N PRO A 146 14.43 -28.83 8.82
CA PRO A 146 13.41 -29.60 9.54
C PRO A 146 12.42 -30.24 8.55
N GLU A 147 12.22 -31.55 8.70
CA GLU A 147 11.41 -32.44 7.84
C GLU A 147 9.90 -32.12 7.82
N PHE A 148 9.47 -31.07 8.54
CA PHE A 148 8.06 -30.69 8.72
C PHE A 148 7.44 -29.91 7.55
N LEU A 149 8.17 -29.67 6.46
CA LEU A 149 7.71 -28.91 5.29
C LEU A 149 7.62 -29.73 3.98
N ARG A 150 7.58 -31.08 4.06
CA ARG A 150 7.63 -31.95 2.88
C ARG A 150 6.36 -32.76 2.58
N GLU A 151 5.22 -32.38 3.12
CA GLU A 151 3.93 -32.75 2.51
C GLU A 151 3.64 -31.75 1.39
N ALA A 152 4.25 -31.98 0.23
CA ALA A 152 3.87 -31.26 -0.99
C ALA A 152 2.42 -31.63 -1.31
N HIS A 153 1.48 -30.76 -0.94
CA HIS A 153 0.12 -30.80 -1.44
C HIS A 153 0.18 -30.76 -2.97
N HIS A 154 0.04 -31.93 -3.60
CA HIS A 154 -0.11 -32.03 -5.04
C HIS A 154 -1.38 -31.27 -5.41
N GLY A 155 -1.19 -30.08 -6.01
CA GLY A 155 -2.23 -29.09 -6.25
C GLY A 155 -3.47 -29.68 -6.90
N THR A 156 -4.59 -29.57 -6.19
CA THR A 156 -5.91 -29.57 -6.81
C THR A 156 -5.97 -28.42 -7.83
N ALA A 157 -6.84 -28.53 -8.84
CA ALA A 157 -6.98 -27.49 -9.84
C ALA A 157 -7.21 -26.12 -9.16
N PHE A 158 -6.61 -25.05 -9.68
CA PHE A 158 -6.78 -23.69 -9.13
C PHE A 158 -8.27 -23.30 -8.98
N THR A 159 -9.14 -23.88 -9.80
CA THR A 159 -10.60 -23.71 -9.81
C THR A 159 -11.32 -24.79 -8.98
N GLU A 160 -10.83 -25.11 -7.79
CA GLU A 160 -11.59 -25.93 -6.85
C GLU A 160 -12.83 -25.14 -6.40
N GLN A 161 -14.01 -25.78 -6.48
CA GLN A 161 -15.27 -25.11 -6.16
C GLN A 161 -15.32 -24.82 -4.65
N LEU A 162 -15.37 -23.52 -4.30
CA LEU A 162 -15.54 -23.08 -2.93
C LEU A 162 -16.91 -23.51 -2.36
N SER A 163 -16.97 -23.75 -1.06
CA SER A 163 -18.25 -23.87 -0.35
C SER A 163 -19.03 -22.55 -0.42
N GLU A 164 -20.34 -22.58 -0.22
CA GLU A 164 -21.18 -21.36 -0.23
C GLU A 164 -20.68 -20.32 0.79
N ASP A 165 -20.43 -20.75 2.02
CA ASP A 165 -19.86 -19.89 3.08
C ASP A 165 -18.46 -19.37 2.71
N GLY A 166 -17.65 -20.22 2.09
CA GLY A 166 -16.30 -19.86 1.65
C GLY A 166 -16.29 -18.84 0.52
N LEU A 167 -17.19 -18.99 -0.45
CA LEU A 167 -17.39 -18.04 -1.54
C LEU A 167 -17.93 -16.71 -1.02
N LYS A 168 -18.87 -16.74 -0.07
CA LYS A 168 -19.36 -15.52 0.58
C LYS A 168 -18.23 -14.79 1.31
N PHE A 169 -17.44 -15.49 2.12
CA PHE A 169 -16.28 -14.92 2.80
C PHE A 169 -15.27 -14.33 1.80
N PHE A 170 -15.01 -15.04 0.71
CA PHE A 170 -14.11 -14.60 -0.34
C PHE A 170 -14.59 -13.28 -0.98
N ASN A 171 -15.87 -13.22 -1.37
CA ASN A 171 -16.47 -12.01 -1.95
C ASN A 171 -16.45 -10.83 -0.96
N ASP A 172 -16.85 -11.05 0.30
CA ASP A 172 -16.82 -10.03 1.35
C ASP A 172 -15.39 -9.45 1.55
N LEU A 173 -14.36 -10.26 1.31
CA LEU A 173 -12.96 -9.82 1.38
C LEU A 173 -12.51 -9.09 0.12
N CYS A 174 -12.91 -9.55 -1.07
CA CYS A 174 -12.64 -8.89 -2.35
C CYS A 174 -13.29 -7.49 -2.43
N GLU A 175 -14.34 -7.23 -1.66
CA GLU A 175 -14.95 -5.90 -1.57
C GLU A 175 -14.18 -4.91 -0.69
N LYS A 176 -13.23 -5.37 0.14
CA LYS A 176 -12.41 -4.50 1.00
C LYS A 176 -11.36 -3.73 0.20
N PRO A 177 -10.78 -2.64 0.73
CA PRO A 177 -9.66 -1.95 0.08
C PRO A 177 -8.50 -2.90 -0.25
N PHE A 178 -7.78 -2.64 -1.34
CA PHE A 178 -6.68 -3.49 -1.81
C PHE A 178 -5.63 -3.78 -0.71
N ALA A 179 -5.30 -2.81 0.14
CA ALA A 179 -4.38 -3.00 1.26
C ALA A 179 -4.88 -4.07 2.26
N ASP A 180 -6.18 -4.09 2.57
CA ASP A 180 -6.76 -5.07 3.49
C ASP A 180 -6.80 -6.47 2.86
N GLN A 181 -7.05 -6.55 1.54
CA GLN A 181 -6.92 -7.80 0.78
C GLN A 181 -5.49 -8.36 0.83
N ALA A 182 -4.49 -7.48 0.63
CA ALA A 182 -3.08 -7.85 0.68
C ALA A 182 -2.67 -8.33 2.08
N VAL A 183 -3.12 -7.65 3.13
CA VAL A 183 -2.87 -8.05 4.52
C VAL A 183 -3.48 -9.41 4.83
N ALA A 184 -4.72 -9.66 4.39
CA ALA A 184 -5.37 -10.96 4.58
C ALA A 184 -4.59 -12.08 3.88
N PHE A 185 -4.17 -11.86 2.63
CA PHE A 185 -3.31 -12.79 1.89
C PHE A 185 -1.97 -13.04 2.60
N LEU A 186 -1.26 -11.97 3.02
CA LEU A 186 0.03 -12.08 3.70
C LEU A 186 -0.06 -12.78 5.04
N ASN A 187 -1.15 -12.60 5.79
CA ASN A 187 -1.38 -13.34 7.04
C ASN A 187 -1.59 -14.83 6.79
N ALA A 188 -2.35 -15.19 5.74
CA ALA A 188 -2.60 -16.59 5.39
C ALA A 188 -1.34 -17.32 4.89
N TYR A 189 -0.47 -16.62 4.17
CA TYR A 189 0.69 -17.19 3.46
C TYR A 189 2.03 -16.59 3.89
N TRP A 190 2.16 -16.12 5.13
CA TRP A 190 3.39 -15.45 5.58
C TRP A 190 4.63 -16.35 5.49
N ALA A 191 4.49 -17.64 5.80
CA ALA A 191 5.61 -18.58 5.82
C ALA A 191 6.19 -18.80 4.42
N GLU A 192 5.33 -18.82 3.41
CA GLU A 192 5.68 -19.11 2.02
C GLU A 192 6.00 -17.82 1.22
N VAL A 193 5.25 -16.75 1.46
CA VAL A 193 5.26 -15.53 0.64
C VAL A 193 5.80 -14.31 1.39
N GLY A 194 6.10 -14.41 2.68
CA GLY A 194 6.70 -13.33 3.48
C GLY A 194 7.94 -12.67 2.83
N PRO A 195 8.88 -13.44 2.23
CA PRO A 195 10.01 -12.85 1.50
C PRO A 195 9.62 -11.99 0.28
N GLN A 196 8.42 -12.16 -0.27
CA GLN A 196 7.89 -11.41 -1.41
C GLN A 196 7.13 -10.13 -1.00
N ALA A 197 6.89 -9.92 0.30
CA ALA A 197 6.02 -8.85 0.80
C ALA A 197 6.44 -7.45 0.32
N GLU A 198 7.74 -7.18 0.23
CA GLU A 198 8.28 -5.91 -0.26
C GLU A 198 7.93 -5.66 -1.73
N PHE A 199 7.96 -6.67 -2.60
CA PHE A 199 7.51 -6.54 -3.98
C PHE A 199 6.00 -6.31 -4.05
N ILE A 200 5.23 -7.06 -3.26
CA ILE A 200 3.76 -6.91 -3.19
C ILE A 200 3.39 -5.47 -2.83
N PHE A 201 4.02 -4.90 -1.81
CA PHE A 201 3.75 -3.53 -1.34
C PHE A 201 4.27 -2.46 -2.30
N THR A 202 5.54 -2.53 -2.69
CA THR A 202 6.21 -1.44 -3.40
C THR A 202 5.92 -1.44 -4.89
N VAL A 203 5.61 -2.60 -5.48
CA VAL A 203 5.42 -2.75 -6.93
C VAL A 203 3.97 -3.09 -7.26
N ALA A 204 3.50 -4.27 -6.87
CA ALA A 204 2.21 -4.76 -7.33
C ALA A 204 1.05 -3.88 -6.85
N TYR A 205 1.03 -3.56 -5.54
CA TYR A 205 0.02 -2.70 -4.94
C TYR A 205 0.05 -1.28 -5.52
N ASP A 206 1.23 -0.71 -5.75
CA ASP A 206 1.34 0.63 -6.32
C ASP A 206 0.85 0.72 -7.76
N VAL A 207 1.26 -0.23 -8.62
CA VAL A 207 0.82 -0.29 -10.02
C VAL A 207 -0.69 -0.54 -10.10
N LEU A 208 -1.24 -1.39 -9.23
CA LEU A 208 -2.67 -1.67 -9.18
C LEU A 208 -3.48 -0.43 -8.76
N ARG A 209 -3.07 0.29 -7.72
CA ARG A 209 -3.70 1.57 -7.35
C ARG A 209 -3.65 2.58 -8.48
N LYS A 210 -2.52 2.69 -9.18
CA LYS A 210 -2.39 3.60 -10.33
C LYS A 210 -3.33 3.22 -11.48
N ALA A 211 -3.56 1.92 -11.70
CA ALA A 211 -4.55 1.46 -12.67
C ALA A 211 -5.98 1.85 -12.27
N ASP A 212 -6.35 1.67 -10.99
CA ASP A 212 -7.66 2.11 -10.47
C ASP A 212 -7.84 3.63 -10.49
N MET A 213 -6.80 4.38 -10.08
CA MET A 213 -6.75 5.84 -10.18
C MET A 213 -7.01 6.32 -11.60
N HIS A 214 -6.36 5.68 -12.59
CA HIS A 214 -6.59 5.99 -14.01
C HIS A 214 -8.04 5.70 -14.44
N ALA A 215 -8.61 4.57 -14.01
CA ALA A 215 -10.01 4.23 -14.29
C ALA A 215 -10.99 5.25 -13.67
N LYS A 216 -10.69 5.76 -12.48
CA LYS A 216 -11.48 6.77 -11.77
C LYS A 216 -11.20 8.21 -12.22
N GLY A 217 -10.22 8.44 -13.10
CA GLY A 217 -9.80 9.78 -13.52
C GLY A 217 -9.13 10.62 -12.42
N VAL A 218 -8.51 9.96 -11.43
CA VAL A 218 -7.81 10.62 -10.31
C VAL A 218 -6.32 10.66 -10.60
N ASN A 219 -5.74 11.87 -10.69
CA ASN A 219 -4.32 12.04 -11.02
C ASN A 219 -3.40 12.09 -9.81
N TYR A 220 -3.94 12.37 -8.61
CA TYR A 220 -3.14 12.59 -7.41
C TYR A 220 -3.48 11.57 -6.32
N VAL A 221 -2.45 10.91 -5.76
CA VAL A 221 -2.61 9.85 -4.75
C VAL A 221 -3.34 10.36 -3.50
N HIS A 222 -3.12 11.62 -3.11
CA HIS A 222 -3.81 12.22 -1.96
C HIS A 222 -5.29 12.55 -2.23
N LEU A 223 -5.78 12.46 -3.46
CA LEU A 223 -7.20 12.58 -3.80
C LEU A 223 -7.84 11.21 -4.09
N TYR A 224 -7.05 10.15 -4.04
CA TYR A 224 -7.49 8.81 -4.37
C TYR A 224 -8.11 8.12 -3.14
N GLU A 225 -9.37 7.74 -3.30
CA GLU A 225 -10.04 6.78 -2.42
C GLU A 225 -9.82 5.37 -2.97
N GLU A 226 -9.19 4.54 -2.16
CA GLU A 226 -8.73 3.20 -2.55
C GLU A 226 -9.89 2.32 -3.03
N GLY A 227 -9.75 1.73 -4.21
CA GLY A 227 -10.69 0.73 -4.73
C GLY A 227 -10.49 -0.66 -4.15
N ASN A 228 -11.20 -1.62 -4.74
CA ASN A 228 -11.28 -3.01 -4.29
C ASN A 228 -11.15 -4.03 -5.44
N ASP A 229 -11.51 -3.67 -6.67
CA ASP A 229 -11.38 -4.51 -7.86
C ASP A 229 -11.21 -3.69 -9.15
N LEU A 230 -10.86 -4.37 -10.24
CA LEU A 230 -10.70 -3.81 -11.58
C LEU A 230 -11.54 -4.60 -12.59
N ASP A 231 -12.21 -3.95 -13.55
CA ASP A 231 -12.78 -4.69 -14.69
C ASP A 231 -11.68 -5.32 -15.57
N PHE A 232 -12.00 -6.24 -16.47
CA PHE A 232 -10.98 -6.92 -17.30
C PHE A 232 -10.14 -6.01 -18.20
N ASN A 233 -10.64 -4.84 -18.62
CA ASN A 233 -9.83 -3.90 -19.41
C ASN A 233 -8.82 -3.19 -18.53
N ILE A 234 -9.23 -2.76 -17.34
CA ILE A 234 -8.34 -2.12 -16.37
C ILE A 234 -7.38 -3.14 -15.75
N GLY A 235 -7.84 -4.38 -15.50
CA GLY A 235 -6.99 -5.50 -15.10
C GLY A 235 -5.93 -5.83 -16.15
N LEU A 236 -6.30 -5.84 -17.44
CA LEU A 236 -5.31 -5.95 -18.53
C LEU A 236 -4.27 -4.82 -18.47
N TYR A 237 -4.72 -3.57 -18.34
CA TYR A 237 -3.84 -2.40 -18.21
C TYR A 237 -2.88 -2.53 -17.01
N PHE A 238 -3.38 -2.98 -15.86
CA PHE A 238 -2.59 -3.27 -14.68
C PHE A 238 -1.46 -4.28 -14.97
N TYR A 239 -1.77 -5.43 -15.57
CA TYR A 239 -0.74 -6.43 -15.91
C TYR A 239 0.28 -5.91 -16.93
N GLU A 240 -0.15 -5.15 -17.94
CA GLU A 240 0.76 -4.55 -18.92
C GLU A 240 1.71 -3.55 -18.27
N LYS A 241 1.21 -2.69 -17.38
CA LYS A 241 2.03 -1.74 -16.62
C LYS A 241 2.98 -2.44 -15.65
N LEU A 242 2.53 -3.51 -15.00
CA LEU A 242 3.37 -4.30 -14.10
C LEU A 242 4.53 -4.95 -14.86
N CYS A 243 4.24 -5.56 -16.02
CA CYS A 243 5.27 -6.13 -16.87
C CYS A 243 6.22 -5.06 -17.42
N LYS A 244 5.71 -3.93 -17.91
CA LYS A 244 6.56 -2.83 -18.41
C LYS A 244 7.53 -2.37 -17.33
N PHE A 245 7.02 -2.09 -16.13
CA PHE A 245 7.84 -1.62 -15.01
C PHE A 245 8.91 -2.65 -14.61
N VAL A 246 8.55 -3.92 -14.47
CA VAL A 246 9.49 -4.93 -13.96
C VAL A 246 10.45 -5.45 -15.03
N LEU A 247 9.95 -5.66 -16.25
CA LEU A 247 10.69 -6.36 -17.30
C LEU A 247 11.45 -5.40 -18.21
N ASP A 248 10.87 -4.23 -18.52
CA ASP A 248 11.39 -3.33 -19.54
C ASP A 248 12.10 -2.10 -18.95
N ASP A 249 11.64 -1.57 -17.80
CA ASP A 249 12.22 -0.36 -17.21
C ASP A 249 13.48 -0.66 -16.37
N ASP A 250 14.50 0.21 -16.47
CA ASP A 250 15.73 0.10 -15.66
C ASP A 250 15.46 0.24 -14.15
N ALA A 251 14.44 1.03 -13.77
CA ALA A 251 14.01 1.15 -12.38
C ALA A 251 13.48 -0.19 -11.80
N GLY A 252 12.99 -1.08 -12.68
CA GLY A 252 12.54 -2.42 -12.34
C GLY A 252 13.66 -3.44 -12.19
N ALA A 253 14.88 -3.13 -12.64
CA ALA A 253 15.98 -4.09 -12.72
C ALA A 253 16.29 -4.79 -11.40
N LYS A 254 16.23 -4.06 -10.27
CA LYS A 254 16.45 -4.63 -8.93
C LYS A 254 15.46 -5.73 -8.55
N TRP A 255 14.25 -5.71 -9.13
CA TRP A 255 13.22 -6.72 -8.88
C TRP A 255 13.39 -7.90 -9.83
N ARG A 256 13.70 -7.63 -11.11
CA ARG A 256 13.87 -8.66 -12.14
C ARG A 256 15.14 -9.49 -11.96
N ASP A 257 16.25 -8.84 -11.62
CA ASP A 257 17.58 -9.45 -11.66
C ASP A 257 17.93 -10.16 -10.35
N ASP A 258 17.21 -9.87 -9.26
CA ASP A 258 17.40 -10.52 -7.97
C ASP A 258 16.53 -11.79 -7.87
N PRO A 259 17.14 -12.98 -7.74
CA PRO A 259 16.42 -14.25 -7.66
C PRO A 259 15.42 -14.32 -6.50
N GLN A 260 15.58 -13.48 -5.46
CA GLN A 260 14.64 -13.46 -4.34
C GLN A 260 13.21 -13.13 -4.79
N TRP A 261 13.02 -12.39 -5.89
CA TRP A 261 11.70 -11.98 -6.38
C TRP A 261 11.15 -12.85 -7.51
N ALA A 262 11.79 -13.98 -7.83
CA ALA A 262 11.42 -14.81 -8.98
C ALA A 262 9.94 -15.23 -8.98
N ALA A 263 9.38 -15.54 -7.80
CA ALA A 263 7.97 -15.91 -7.65
C ALA A 263 6.99 -14.75 -7.93
N SER A 264 7.46 -13.50 -7.83
CA SER A 264 6.67 -12.29 -8.05
C SER A 264 6.73 -11.77 -9.49
N MET A 265 7.51 -12.41 -10.36
CA MET A 265 7.70 -11.93 -11.72
C MET A 265 6.43 -12.13 -12.56
N PRO A 266 5.90 -11.06 -13.20
CA PRO A 266 4.75 -11.19 -14.05
C PRO A 266 5.15 -11.85 -15.38
N THR A 267 4.19 -12.50 -16.04
CA THR A 267 4.41 -13.08 -17.37
C THR A 267 3.82 -12.20 -18.46
N MET A 268 4.61 -11.79 -19.45
CA MET A 268 4.09 -11.02 -20.59
C MET A 268 3.18 -11.85 -21.50
N MET A 269 2.04 -11.27 -21.88
CA MET A 269 1.03 -11.90 -22.73
C MET A 269 0.36 -10.88 -23.65
N THR A 270 -0.17 -11.35 -24.78
CA THR A 270 -1.06 -10.53 -25.62
C THR A 270 -2.39 -10.25 -24.90
N ALA A 271 -3.03 -9.12 -25.20
CA ALA A 271 -4.35 -8.76 -24.66
C ALA A 271 -5.39 -9.89 -24.71
N ILE A 272 -5.49 -10.62 -25.83
CA ILE A 272 -6.45 -11.73 -25.99
C ILE A 272 -6.16 -12.85 -24.97
N LYS A 273 -4.91 -13.33 -24.92
CA LYS A 273 -4.48 -14.37 -23.97
C LYS A 273 -4.67 -13.93 -22.52
N ARG A 274 -4.34 -12.69 -22.19
CA ARG A 274 -4.54 -12.17 -20.83
C ARG A 274 -6.02 -12.18 -20.46
N LYS A 275 -6.92 -11.72 -21.32
CA LYS A 275 -8.37 -11.73 -21.03
C LYS A 275 -8.93 -13.14 -20.88
N ILE A 276 -8.44 -14.10 -21.66
CA ILE A 276 -8.79 -15.53 -21.49
C ILE A 276 -8.31 -16.00 -20.13
N GLU A 277 -7.05 -15.71 -19.76
CA GLU A 277 -6.48 -16.08 -18.48
C GLU A 277 -7.20 -15.44 -17.29
N LEU A 278 -7.57 -14.16 -17.38
CA LEU A 278 -8.36 -13.47 -16.36
C LEU A 278 -9.67 -14.22 -16.13
N ARG A 279 -10.42 -14.50 -17.20
CA ARG A 279 -11.71 -15.20 -17.13
C ARG A 279 -11.61 -16.64 -16.61
N GLU A 280 -10.61 -17.39 -17.08
CA GLU A 280 -10.54 -18.83 -16.82
C GLU A 280 -9.80 -19.17 -15.53
N LYS A 281 -8.94 -18.28 -15.03
CA LYS A 281 -8.04 -18.58 -13.92
C LYS A 281 -7.96 -17.53 -12.84
N VAL A 282 -8.16 -16.24 -13.11
CA VAL A 282 -7.94 -15.19 -12.10
C VAL A 282 -9.25 -14.80 -11.41
N ASP A 283 -10.31 -14.61 -12.19
CA ASP A 283 -11.67 -14.33 -11.73
C ASP A 283 -12.26 -15.60 -11.10
N VAL A 284 -12.13 -15.73 -9.78
CA VAL A 284 -12.50 -16.94 -9.03
C VAL A 284 -14.00 -16.98 -8.76
N ASN A 285 -14.62 -15.81 -8.56
CA ASN A 285 -16.04 -15.68 -8.23
C ASN A 285 -16.92 -15.44 -9.46
N PHE A 286 -16.34 -15.35 -10.67
CA PHE A 286 -16.99 -15.14 -11.96
C PHE A 286 -17.78 -13.84 -12.06
N ASP A 287 -17.31 -12.77 -11.41
CA ASP A 287 -17.96 -11.45 -11.42
C ASP A 287 -17.50 -10.56 -12.58
N GLY A 288 -16.54 -11.01 -13.38
CA GLY A 288 -15.98 -10.24 -14.51
C GLY A 288 -15.02 -9.14 -14.08
N ARG A 289 -14.54 -9.18 -12.84
CA ARG A 289 -13.62 -8.22 -12.23
C ARG A 289 -12.40 -8.98 -11.68
N VAL A 290 -11.42 -8.22 -11.22
CA VAL A 290 -10.14 -8.73 -10.72
C VAL A 290 -9.81 -7.93 -9.47
N SER A 291 -9.98 -8.55 -8.32
CA SER A 291 -9.51 -8.05 -7.03
C SER A 291 -8.00 -8.19 -6.88
N PHE A 292 -7.39 -7.47 -5.92
CA PHE A 292 -5.96 -7.66 -5.64
C PHE A 292 -5.69 -9.03 -5.02
N LEU A 293 -6.64 -9.56 -4.23
CA LEU A 293 -6.57 -10.92 -3.68
C LEU A 293 -6.46 -11.97 -4.79
N GLU A 294 -7.30 -11.89 -5.82
CA GLU A 294 -7.26 -12.82 -6.96
C GLU A 294 -5.95 -12.76 -7.74
N TYR A 295 -5.44 -11.55 -7.98
CA TYR A 295 -4.11 -11.37 -8.55
C TYR A 295 -3.04 -12.10 -7.71
N LEU A 296 -3.04 -11.90 -6.37
CA LEU A 296 -2.05 -12.50 -5.47
C LEU A 296 -2.15 -14.03 -5.45
N LEU A 297 -3.36 -14.58 -5.33
CA LEU A 297 -3.58 -16.03 -5.36
C LEU A 297 -3.09 -16.64 -6.67
N TYR A 298 -3.37 -16.00 -7.81
CA TYR A 298 -2.91 -16.49 -9.11
C TYR A 298 -1.40 -16.35 -9.31
N GLN A 299 -0.80 -15.23 -8.89
CA GLN A 299 0.64 -14.99 -9.01
C GLN A 299 1.44 -15.98 -8.17
N TYR A 300 0.99 -16.28 -6.94
CA TYR A 300 1.64 -17.20 -6.00
C TYR A 300 0.99 -18.59 -5.96
N ARG A 301 0.39 -19.02 -7.08
CA ARG A 301 -0.37 -20.29 -7.18
C ARG A 301 0.41 -21.57 -6.89
N GLU A 302 1.74 -21.50 -6.80
CA GLU A 302 2.57 -22.63 -6.37
C GLU A 302 2.42 -22.95 -4.88
N HIS A 303 1.96 -21.98 -4.09
CA HIS A 303 1.77 -22.08 -2.64
C HIS A 303 0.36 -21.68 -2.19
N ALA A 304 -0.37 -20.93 -3.01
CA ALA A 304 -1.68 -20.39 -2.68
C ALA A 304 -2.76 -20.86 -3.66
N ASN A 305 -3.98 -21.06 -3.18
CA ASN A 305 -5.16 -21.26 -4.01
C ASN A 305 -6.40 -20.79 -3.22
N PRO A 306 -7.54 -20.53 -3.89
CA PRO A 306 -8.70 -19.96 -3.22
C PRO A 306 -9.25 -20.84 -2.08
N ALA A 307 -9.31 -22.16 -2.25
CA ALA A 307 -9.88 -23.06 -1.26
C ALA A 307 -9.02 -23.13 0.02
N ASP A 308 -7.70 -23.30 -0.14
CA ASP A 308 -6.75 -23.26 0.97
C ASP A 308 -6.72 -21.88 1.64
N PHE A 309 -6.77 -20.80 0.86
CA PHE A 309 -6.82 -19.44 1.40
C PHE A 309 -8.03 -19.23 2.30
N VAL A 310 -9.22 -19.60 1.83
CA VAL A 310 -10.46 -19.50 2.60
C VAL A 310 -10.36 -20.33 3.88
N GLN A 311 -9.82 -21.56 3.82
CA GLN A 311 -9.64 -22.38 5.02
C GLN A 311 -8.69 -21.71 6.03
N ARG A 312 -7.55 -21.19 5.57
CA ARG A 312 -6.58 -20.49 6.43
C ARG A 312 -7.17 -19.21 7.02
N ALA A 313 -7.82 -18.39 6.22
CA ALA A 313 -8.37 -17.10 6.64
C ALA A 313 -9.61 -17.27 7.55
N MET A 314 -10.55 -18.16 7.20
CA MET A 314 -11.76 -18.40 7.98
C MET A 314 -11.49 -19.08 9.32
N LYS A 315 -10.41 -19.89 9.43
CA LYS A 315 -9.97 -20.43 10.73
C LYS A 315 -9.75 -19.34 11.77
N HIS A 316 -9.53 -18.11 11.32
CA HIS A 316 -9.31 -16.95 12.15
C HIS A 316 -10.48 -15.95 12.15
N ASP A 317 -11.53 -16.13 11.35
CA ASP A 317 -12.62 -15.15 11.22
C ASP A 317 -13.55 -15.08 12.45
N GLY A 318 -13.57 -16.14 13.26
CA GLY A 318 -14.39 -16.20 14.49
C GLY A 318 -13.83 -15.44 15.70
N GLU A 319 -12.58 -14.98 15.63
CA GLU A 319 -12.04 -14.08 16.65
C GLU A 319 -12.00 -12.67 16.05
N GLU A 320 -12.20 -11.63 16.84
CA GLU A 320 -12.04 -10.27 16.34
C GLU A 320 -10.56 -10.03 15.98
N GLU A 321 -10.26 -9.13 15.03
CA GLU A 321 -8.87 -8.68 14.87
C GLU A 321 -8.40 -8.03 16.18
N HIS A 322 -7.15 -8.26 16.57
CA HIS A 322 -6.66 -7.73 17.83
C HIS A 322 -6.82 -6.19 17.89
N PRO A 323 -7.37 -5.64 18.98
CA PRO A 323 -7.74 -4.22 19.05
C PRO A 323 -6.54 -3.28 18.88
N GLU A 324 -5.33 -3.71 19.23
CA GLU A 324 -4.13 -2.90 18.99
C GLU A 324 -3.72 -2.85 17.51
N ILE A 325 -4.03 -3.89 16.72
CA ILE A 325 -3.81 -3.89 15.28
C ILE A 325 -4.84 -2.97 14.61
N VAL A 326 -6.10 -3.08 14.99
CA VAL A 326 -7.18 -2.18 14.53
C VAL A 326 -6.83 -0.72 14.85
N LYS A 327 -6.44 -0.44 16.09
CA LYS A 327 -6.01 0.91 16.52
C LYS A 327 -4.81 1.43 15.73
N ALA A 328 -3.86 0.56 15.36
CA ALA A 328 -2.72 0.95 14.52
C ALA A 328 -3.16 1.28 13.09
N ARG A 329 -4.08 0.51 12.50
CA ARG A 329 -4.66 0.78 11.18
C ARG A 329 -5.43 2.10 11.17
N GLU A 330 -6.29 2.32 12.16
CA GLU A 330 -7.05 3.57 12.32
C GLU A 330 -6.13 4.78 12.45
N ALA A 331 -5.03 4.65 13.22
CA ALA A 331 -4.06 5.73 13.36
C ALA A 331 -3.35 6.05 12.03
N LEU A 332 -3.03 5.05 11.21
CA LEU A 332 -2.49 5.27 9.85
C LEU A 332 -3.53 5.86 8.89
N ALA A 333 -4.80 5.49 9.02
CA ALA A 333 -5.89 6.12 8.28
C ALA A 333 -6.05 7.61 8.64
N GLU A 334 -5.87 7.97 9.91
CA GLU A 334 -5.85 9.38 10.34
C GLU A 334 -4.62 10.14 9.79
N VAL A 335 -3.47 9.46 9.65
CA VAL A 335 -2.33 10.04 8.91
C VAL A 335 -2.70 10.29 7.46
N ASN A 336 -3.37 9.34 6.77
CA ASN A 336 -3.82 9.55 5.40
C ASN A 336 -4.72 10.78 5.30
N LYS A 337 -5.75 10.93 6.16
CA LYS A 337 -6.61 12.13 6.17
C LYS A 337 -5.82 13.42 6.36
N ALA A 338 -4.83 13.44 7.26
CA ALA A 338 -3.97 14.60 7.46
C ALA A 338 -3.08 14.89 6.23
N ILE A 339 -2.58 13.86 5.53
CA ILE A 339 -1.86 14.00 4.26
C ILE A 339 -2.79 14.62 3.20
N GLN A 340 -4.02 14.12 3.07
CA GLN A 340 -4.98 14.64 2.10
C GLN A 340 -5.26 16.13 2.33
N ALA A 341 -5.49 16.54 3.58
CA ALA A 341 -5.70 17.94 3.93
C ALA A 341 -4.47 18.82 3.63
N TYR A 342 -3.28 18.35 3.98
CA TYR A 342 -2.02 19.06 3.73
C TYR A 342 -1.73 19.20 2.23
N GLU A 343 -1.85 18.13 1.45
CA GLU A 343 -1.60 18.13 0.00
C GLU A 343 -2.66 18.91 -0.79
N ALA A 344 -3.93 18.87 -0.37
CA ALA A 344 -4.97 19.70 -0.97
C ALA A 344 -4.68 21.19 -0.80
N GLU A 345 -4.23 21.62 0.38
CA GLU A 345 -3.83 23.02 0.61
C GLU A 345 -2.56 23.37 -0.17
N LYS A 346 -1.58 22.46 -0.23
CA LYS A 346 -0.36 22.64 -1.05
C LYS A 346 -0.70 22.83 -2.53
N HIS A 347 -1.61 22.02 -3.07
CA HIS A 347 -2.09 22.14 -4.44
C HIS A 347 -2.79 23.49 -4.65
N ARG A 348 -3.73 23.87 -3.76
CA ARG A 348 -4.43 25.16 -3.81
C ARG A 348 -3.46 26.35 -3.82
N LEU A 349 -2.45 26.32 -2.95
CA LEU A 349 -1.42 27.36 -2.86
C LEU A 349 -0.51 27.39 -4.09
N THR A 350 -0.20 26.23 -4.67
CA THR A 350 0.54 26.11 -5.92
C THR A 350 -0.20 26.78 -7.07
N GLU A 351 -1.50 26.53 -7.22
CA GLU A 351 -2.32 27.20 -8.23
C GLU A 351 -2.44 28.72 -7.98
N LEU A 352 -2.61 29.13 -6.73
CA LEU A 352 -2.64 30.55 -6.38
C LEU A 352 -1.31 31.24 -6.70
N SER A 353 -0.17 30.56 -6.50
CA SER A 353 1.17 31.07 -6.76
C SER A 353 1.44 31.40 -8.24
N LYS A 354 0.69 30.78 -9.16
CA LYS A 354 0.77 31.01 -10.61
C LYS A 354 0.08 32.30 -11.04
N GLN A 355 -0.82 32.85 -10.22
CA GLN A 355 -1.52 34.09 -10.56
C GLN A 355 -0.56 35.28 -10.58
N PRO A 356 -0.73 36.27 -11.48
CA PRO A 356 0.12 37.45 -11.49
C PRO A 356 -0.17 38.40 -10.31
N GLY A 357 0.80 39.25 -9.97
CA GLY A 357 0.66 40.33 -8.99
C GLY A 357 0.74 39.89 -7.52
N VAL A 358 0.17 40.71 -6.63
CA VAL A 358 0.25 40.52 -5.17
C VAL A 358 -0.41 39.23 -4.68
N LYS A 359 -1.42 38.72 -5.40
CA LYS A 359 -2.09 37.45 -5.06
C LYS A 359 -1.16 36.25 -5.27
N GLY A 360 -0.46 36.19 -6.41
CA GLY A 360 0.56 35.17 -6.65
C GLY A 360 1.70 35.24 -5.67
N LEU A 361 2.16 36.46 -5.34
CA LEU A 361 3.19 36.64 -4.31
C LEU A 361 2.73 36.13 -2.94
N GLY A 362 1.47 36.38 -2.56
CA GLY A 362 0.85 35.83 -1.36
C GLY A 362 0.81 34.30 -1.37
N GLY A 363 0.40 33.69 -2.49
CA GLY A 363 0.41 32.23 -2.66
C GLY A 363 1.81 31.63 -2.52
N LYS A 364 2.83 32.24 -3.15
CA LYS A 364 4.24 31.84 -3.01
C LYS A 364 4.73 31.94 -1.56
N HIS A 365 4.37 33.01 -0.86
CA HIS A 365 4.76 33.19 0.55
C HIS A 365 4.11 32.13 1.45
N GLN A 366 2.80 31.91 1.30
CA GLN A 366 2.06 30.89 2.05
C GLN A 366 2.59 29.48 1.77
N LEU A 367 2.89 29.16 0.50
CA LEU A 367 3.49 27.88 0.12
C LEU A 367 4.86 27.70 0.79
N ALA A 368 5.69 28.74 0.85
CA ALA A 368 7.01 28.68 1.49
C ALA A 368 6.97 28.48 3.01
N ILE A 369 5.87 28.85 3.68
CA ILE A 369 5.67 28.64 5.12
C ILE A 369 4.77 27.45 5.44
N LEU A 370 4.32 26.69 4.45
CA LEU A 370 3.34 25.61 4.62
C LEU A 370 3.82 24.53 5.58
N ASP A 371 5.12 24.23 5.59
CA ASP A 371 5.72 23.23 6.50
C ASP A 371 5.74 23.68 7.96
N ALA A 372 5.56 24.97 8.22
CA ALA A 372 5.38 25.54 9.55
C ALA A 372 3.90 25.85 9.88
N SER A 373 2.96 25.43 9.02
CA SER A 373 1.53 25.66 9.22
C SER A 373 0.90 24.68 10.22
N PRO A 374 -0.30 25.00 10.75
CA PRO A 374 -1.05 24.07 11.61
C PRO A 374 -1.36 22.71 10.95
N LEU A 375 -1.51 22.66 9.62
CA LEU A 375 -1.73 21.40 8.89
C LEU A 375 -0.51 20.49 8.96
N ALA A 376 0.68 21.05 8.78
CA ALA A 376 1.94 20.31 8.92
C ALA A 376 2.16 19.83 10.37
N GLU A 377 1.79 20.64 11.36
CA GLU A 377 1.83 20.23 12.77
C GLU A 377 0.87 19.08 13.06
N GLN A 378 -0.37 19.16 12.56
CA GLN A 378 -1.37 18.10 12.69
C GLN A 378 -0.89 16.79 12.05
N LEU A 379 -0.33 16.86 10.84
CA LEU A 379 0.25 15.70 10.15
C LEU A 379 1.39 15.06 10.97
N ASN A 380 2.31 15.87 11.51
CA ASN A 380 3.38 15.39 12.38
C ASN A 380 2.83 14.72 13.65
N LYS A 381 1.79 15.28 14.27
CA LYS A 381 1.14 14.71 15.45
C LYS A 381 0.49 13.36 15.13
N SER A 382 -0.19 13.24 13.98
CA SER A 382 -0.78 11.99 13.52
C SER A 382 0.31 10.93 13.26
N LEU A 383 1.43 11.30 12.63
CA LEU A 383 2.56 10.39 12.39
C LEU A 383 3.15 9.84 13.69
N ILE A 384 3.35 10.68 14.71
CA ILE A 384 3.85 10.24 16.03
C ILE A 384 2.85 9.30 16.70
N THR A 385 1.56 9.60 16.59
CA THR A 385 0.48 8.77 17.16
C THR A 385 0.42 7.40 16.49
N ALA A 386 0.48 7.37 15.15
CA ALA A 386 0.54 6.13 14.37
C ALA A 386 1.81 5.33 14.69
N GLU A 387 2.96 5.98 14.80
CA GLU A 387 4.21 5.31 15.19
C GLU A 387 4.11 4.64 16.57
N ALA A 388 3.51 5.33 17.55
CA ALA A 388 3.31 4.76 18.88
C ALA A 388 2.35 3.55 18.82
N ALA A 389 1.25 3.65 18.06
CA ALA A 389 0.27 2.56 17.91
C ALA A 389 0.89 1.33 17.22
N VAL A 390 1.57 1.53 16.08
CA VAL A 390 2.27 0.46 15.35
C VAL A 390 3.33 -0.20 16.23
N ARG A 391 4.11 0.60 16.99
CA ARG A 391 5.12 0.06 17.93
C ARG A 391 4.49 -0.81 19.02
N ILE A 392 3.32 -0.43 19.54
CA ILE A 392 2.59 -1.23 20.53
C ILE A 392 2.12 -2.54 19.91
N ALA A 393 1.52 -2.51 18.72
CA ALA A 393 1.06 -3.71 18.01
C ALA A 393 2.22 -4.67 17.71
N VAL A 394 3.32 -4.16 17.13
CA VAL A 394 4.52 -4.94 16.82
C VAL A 394 5.15 -5.53 18.07
N ARG A 395 5.23 -4.79 19.17
CA ARG A 395 5.77 -5.31 20.44
C ARG A 395 4.94 -6.48 20.97
N LYS A 396 3.62 -6.41 20.84
CA LYS A 396 2.70 -7.44 21.32
C LYS A 396 2.65 -8.68 20.43
N PHE A 397 2.69 -8.49 19.10
CA PHE A 397 2.38 -9.55 18.13
C PHE A 397 3.51 -9.88 17.14
N GLY A 398 4.51 -9.01 16.97
CA GLY A 398 5.55 -9.16 15.94
C GLY A 398 6.69 -10.12 16.29
N ASN A 399 6.98 -10.35 17.57
CA ASN A 399 8.21 -11.06 17.97
C ASN A 399 8.08 -12.59 18.10
N GLY A 400 6.92 -13.19 17.79
CA GLY A 400 6.67 -14.64 17.90
C GLY A 400 6.79 -15.23 19.31
N LYS A 401 7.42 -14.51 20.24
CA LYS A 401 7.42 -14.74 21.68
C LYS A 401 6.11 -14.19 22.20
N VAL A 402 5.03 -14.93 21.98
CA VAL A 402 3.85 -14.79 22.82
C VAL A 402 4.39 -14.85 24.26
N PRO A 403 4.19 -13.81 25.08
CA PRO A 403 4.65 -13.85 26.46
C PRO A 403 4.03 -15.10 27.06
N VAL A 404 4.86 -16.10 27.36
CA VAL A 404 4.44 -17.33 28.01
C VAL A 404 3.94 -16.87 29.37
N SER A 405 2.63 -16.62 29.48
CA SER A 405 1.98 -16.32 30.73
C SER A 405 2.29 -17.51 31.63
N SER A 406 3.13 -17.27 32.63
CA SER A 406 3.80 -18.30 33.44
C SER A 406 2.86 -19.00 34.43
N GLY A 407 1.56 -19.03 34.16
CA GLY A 407 0.55 -19.57 35.06
C GLY A 407 -0.54 -20.31 34.31
N SER A 408 -0.75 -21.57 34.72
CA SER A 408 -1.76 -22.53 34.27
C SER A 408 -1.50 -23.19 32.90
N GLY A 409 -1.30 -24.52 32.92
CA GLY A 409 -1.04 -25.37 31.76
C GLY A 409 -2.25 -25.60 30.86
N GLU A 410 -3.05 -24.56 30.63
CA GLU A 410 -4.13 -24.55 29.65
C GLU A 410 -3.51 -24.21 28.29
N ALA A 411 -3.80 -25.01 27.26
CA ALA A 411 -3.25 -24.83 25.93
C ALA A 411 -3.56 -23.40 25.46
N ALA A 412 -2.51 -22.61 25.20
CA ALA A 412 -2.67 -21.23 24.78
C ALA A 412 -3.59 -21.18 23.54
N PRO A 413 -4.58 -20.28 23.50
CA PRO A 413 -5.46 -20.13 22.33
C PRO A 413 -4.59 -19.92 21.09
N SER A 414 -4.98 -20.55 19.98
CA SER A 414 -4.28 -20.50 18.70
C SER A 414 -4.25 -19.06 18.19
N VAL A 415 -3.21 -18.30 18.53
CA VAL A 415 -3.03 -16.92 18.10
C VAL A 415 -3.03 -16.87 16.58
N LYS A 416 -3.84 -15.99 16.00
CA LYS A 416 -3.89 -15.77 14.55
C LYS A 416 -2.52 -15.42 14.00
N PRO A 417 -2.20 -15.86 12.78
CA PRO A 417 -1.05 -15.32 12.06
C PRO A 417 -1.33 -13.84 11.77
N THR A 418 -0.55 -12.96 12.38
CA THR A 418 -0.65 -11.50 12.22
C THR A 418 0.62 -10.90 11.62
N GLN A 419 1.54 -11.74 11.16
CA GLN A 419 2.85 -11.30 10.69
C GLN A 419 2.74 -10.40 9.44
N GLY A 420 1.82 -10.73 8.53
CA GLY A 420 1.51 -9.90 7.36
C GLY A 420 1.01 -8.51 7.76
N SER A 421 0.06 -8.44 8.70
CA SER A 421 -0.41 -7.17 9.26
C SER A 421 0.72 -6.36 9.89
N MET A 422 1.57 -6.98 10.70
CA MET A 422 2.66 -6.27 11.39
C MET A 422 3.65 -5.68 10.40
N TRP A 423 4.06 -6.49 9.42
CA TRP A 423 4.97 -6.05 8.38
C TRP A 423 4.37 -4.90 7.55
N TRP A 424 3.09 -5.02 7.13
CA TRP A 424 2.42 -3.99 6.33
C TRP A 424 2.29 -2.66 7.08
N LEU A 425 1.88 -2.70 8.35
CA LEU A 425 1.76 -1.52 9.21
C LEU A 425 3.11 -0.81 9.39
N GLN A 426 4.19 -1.57 9.58
CA GLN A 426 5.54 -1.01 9.68
C GLN A 426 5.98 -0.38 8.36
N ARG A 427 5.79 -1.09 7.25
CA ARG A 427 6.23 -0.63 5.93
C ARG A 427 5.48 0.63 5.48
N ASP A 428 4.17 0.67 5.71
CA ASP A 428 3.33 1.84 5.40
C ASP A 428 3.71 3.05 6.27
N LEU A 429 3.96 2.83 7.56
CA LEU A 429 4.48 3.88 8.45
C LEU A 429 5.85 4.41 7.98
N GLU A 430 6.76 3.52 7.59
CA GLU A 430 8.08 3.89 7.06
C GLU A 430 7.97 4.75 5.81
N GLU A 431 7.11 4.37 4.86
CA GLU A 431 6.90 5.13 3.62
C GLU A 431 6.30 6.51 3.93
N LYS A 432 5.29 6.58 4.80
CA LYS A 432 4.72 7.85 5.27
C LYS A 432 5.76 8.73 5.95
N LYS A 433 6.61 8.17 6.82
CA LYS A 433 7.69 8.92 7.49
C LYS A 433 8.77 9.37 6.52
N LYS A 434 9.08 8.58 5.50
CA LYS A 434 10.05 8.96 4.46
C LYS A 434 9.58 10.20 3.69
N HIS A 435 8.31 10.26 3.33
CA HIS A 435 7.77 11.37 2.53
C HIS A 435 7.39 12.59 3.36
N TYR A 436 6.78 12.38 4.53
CA TYR A 436 6.14 13.43 5.34
C TYR A 436 6.77 13.64 6.72
N GLY A 437 7.74 12.81 7.11
CA GLY A 437 8.46 12.99 8.36
C GLY A 437 9.34 14.24 8.36
N ARG A 438 9.75 14.69 9.56
CA ARG A 438 10.70 15.79 9.70
C ARG A 438 12.00 15.45 8.98
N ARG A 439 12.28 16.14 7.87
CA ARG A 439 13.58 16.08 7.19
C ARG A 439 14.63 16.66 8.13
N ALA A 440 15.67 15.89 8.43
CA ALA A 440 16.84 16.43 9.12
C ALA A 440 17.40 17.56 8.26
N LYS A 441 17.54 18.74 8.86
CA LYS A 441 18.11 19.92 8.20
C LYS A 441 19.61 19.77 7.98
#